data_AF-A0A2N5V5G9-F1
#
_entry.id   AF-A0A2N5V5G9-F1
#
_cell.length_a   1.000
_cell.length_b   1.000
_cell.length_c   1.000
_cell.angle_alpha   90.00
_cell.angle_beta   90.00
_cell.angle_gamma   90.00
#
_symmetry.space_group_name_H-M   'P 1'
#
loop_
_entity.id
_entity.type
_entity.pdbx_description
1 polymer ?
#
loop_
_entity_poly.entity_id
_entity_poly.type
_entity_poly.pdbx_seq_one_letter_code
_entity_poly.pdbx_strand_id
1 'polypeptide(L)'
;MTKPFRILPARSLLRTGLPLDPLSLRISSTTFYSTKSTLPPAFCFDIDGVLKQGSHVLPQAKKALSILNGNNPSQKCFPFILCTNGGGIPELERCQKLSHELGVPIAPDQLVQSHTIFNQFLSSYRHKPILVLGGRSERCRLVAQGYGFQQVYIPQDILKWNPSVWPFSKLTDRDRQIAQTADFSKISFSAIFVMHDSFDWGLDTQLAVDVLTSKDGIITDPINATTNSTQTNHIPVYFSNPDFLWGNEYSRPRFGQGAFQTALRANYERLTGHPLKAWTGGKPTRATYAFANQLLKKIVHDQFNGQDLGPVYMIGDNPASDIQGANNYGWSSVLVKTGVFKGGKPEDAAHVPTAVQSDVLEAVQWVLRQEGHGNAL
;
A
#
# COMPACT_ATOMS: atom_id res chain seq x y z
N MET A 1 -24.39 71.05 -12.78
CA MET A 1 -23.20 71.81 -13.22
C MET A 1 -22.55 71.09 -14.40
N THR A 2 -22.73 71.67 -15.59
CA THR A 2 -21.84 71.72 -16.77
C THR A 2 -21.00 70.49 -17.20
N LYS A 3 -21.54 69.81 -18.22
CA LYS A 3 -20.93 69.13 -19.40
C LYS A 3 -19.87 69.99 -20.14
N PRO A 4 -18.98 69.46 -21.03
CA PRO A 4 -19.35 68.85 -22.34
C PRO A 4 -18.50 67.60 -22.73
N PHE A 5 -18.95 66.58 -23.50
CA PHE A 5 -19.55 66.43 -24.84
C PHE A 5 -18.72 66.98 -26.02
N ARG A 6 -18.22 66.11 -26.92
CA ARG A 6 -18.48 66.08 -28.40
C ARG A 6 -17.67 64.95 -29.11
N ILE A 7 -18.30 63.95 -29.76
CA ILE A 7 -18.83 63.81 -31.15
C ILE A 7 -17.83 63.13 -32.15
N LEU A 8 -18.13 61.86 -32.51
CA LEU A 8 -18.22 61.14 -33.84
C LEU A 8 -17.45 61.65 -35.10
N PRO A 9 -17.37 60.92 -36.26
CA PRO A 9 -17.21 59.49 -36.58
C PRO A 9 -16.23 59.19 -37.78
N ALA A 10 -16.05 57.90 -38.11
CA ALA A 10 -15.75 57.27 -39.42
C ALA A 10 -14.60 57.77 -40.33
N ARG A 11 -13.65 56.86 -40.67
CA ARG A 11 -13.34 56.49 -42.08
C ARG A 11 -12.33 55.34 -42.21
N SER A 12 -12.69 54.45 -43.14
CA SER A 12 -11.89 53.45 -43.85
C SER A 12 -10.61 54.02 -44.44
N LEU A 13 -9.52 53.23 -44.41
CA LEU A 13 -8.53 53.16 -45.49
C LEU A 13 -7.95 51.74 -45.60
N LEU A 14 -7.82 51.31 -46.85
CA LEU A 14 -7.52 49.98 -47.35
C LEU A 14 -6.03 49.59 -47.27
N ARG A 15 -5.83 48.27 -47.21
CA ARG A 15 -4.81 47.43 -47.88
C ARG A 15 -3.32 47.69 -47.63
N THR A 16 -2.69 46.67 -47.04
CA THR A 16 -1.63 45.78 -47.61
C THR A 16 -1.32 44.78 -46.48
N GLY A 17 -1.59 43.48 -46.55
CA GLY A 17 -1.14 42.52 -47.54
C GLY A 17 0.21 41.94 -47.10
N LEU A 18 0.20 40.83 -46.33
CA LEU A 18 1.13 39.68 -46.35
C LEU A 18 0.82 38.74 -45.16
N PRO A 19 0.94 37.40 -45.31
CA PRO A 19 0.42 36.42 -44.36
C PRO A 19 1.40 36.12 -43.21
N LEU A 20 0.86 35.93 -42.00
CA LEU A 20 1.59 35.39 -40.86
C LEU A 20 1.59 33.86 -40.96
N ASP A 21 2.75 33.28 -41.25
CA ASP A 21 3.02 31.86 -41.05
C ASP A 21 2.93 31.49 -39.56
N PRO A 22 2.31 30.36 -39.19
CA PRO A 22 2.35 29.87 -37.83
C PRO A 22 3.73 29.29 -37.54
N LEU A 23 4.47 29.94 -36.63
CA LEU A 23 5.67 29.40 -36.03
C LEU A 23 5.37 28.01 -35.45
N SER A 24 5.88 26.98 -36.13
CA SER A 24 5.94 25.62 -35.60
C SER A 24 6.77 25.65 -34.34
N LEU A 25 6.13 25.54 -33.18
CA LEU A 25 6.79 25.13 -31.94
C LEU A 25 7.29 23.70 -32.12
N ARG A 26 8.53 23.57 -32.60
CA ARG A 26 9.30 22.34 -32.46
C ARG A 26 9.47 22.10 -30.98
N ILE A 27 8.64 21.24 -30.42
CA ILE A 27 8.90 20.59 -29.15
C ILE A 27 10.13 19.71 -29.41
N SER A 28 11.30 20.26 -29.07
CA SER A 28 12.52 19.48 -29.04
C SER A 28 12.32 18.42 -27.96
N SER A 29 12.18 17.17 -28.37
CA SER A 29 12.21 16.02 -27.48
C SER A 29 13.55 16.05 -26.75
N THR A 30 13.58 16.59 -25.54
CA THR A 30 14.67 16.37 -24.61
C THR A 30 14.60 14.91 -24.19
N THR A 31 15.30 14.07 -24.95
CA THR A 31 15.75 12.78 -24.47
C THR A 31 16.50 13.04 -23.17
N PHE A 32 15.92 12.65 -22.05
CA PHE A 32 16.64 12.52 -20.80
C PHE A 32 17.69 11.43 -21.02
N TYR A 33 18.89 11.81 -21.46
CA TYR A 33 20.06 10.97 -21.32
C TYR A 33 20.34 10.88 -19.82
N SER A 34 19.76 9.87 -19.18
CA SER A 34 20.20 9.43 -17.86
C SER A 34 21.70 9.16 -17.96
N THR A 35 22.50 9.94 -17.24
CA THR A 35 23.89 9.57 -16.98
C THR A 35 23.84 8.20 -16.32
N LYS A 36 24.21 7.14 -17.06
CA LYS A 36 24.20 5.76 -16.56
C LYS A 36 24.85 5.75 -15.18
N SER A 37 24.06 5.46 -14.16
CA SER A 37 24.56 5.25 -12.82
C SER A 37 25.59 4.12 -12.86
N THR A 38 26.75 4.31 -12.25
CA THR A 38 27.71 3.22 -12.05
C THR A 38 27.27 2.24 -10.96
N LEU A 39 26.28 2.63 -10.14
CA LEU A 39 25.72 1.82 -9.07
C LEU A 39 24.73 0.81 -9.64
N PRO A 40 24.72 -0.44 -9.13
CA PRO A 40 23.78 -1.46 -9.57
C PRO A 40 22.32 -1.03 -9.32
N PRO A 41 21.38 -1.38 -10.22
CA PRO A 41 19.98 -1.14 -9.97
C PRO A 41 19.47 -2.00 -8.81
N ALA A 42 18.48 -1.47 -8.11
CA ALA A 42 17.73 -2.16 -7.09
C ALA A 42 16.29 -2.40 -7.53
N PHE A 43 15.68 -3.46 -6.99
CA PHE A 43 14.33 -3.87 -7.38
C PHE A 43 13.39 -3.88 -6.17
N CYS A 44 12.17 -3.41 -6.38
CA CYS A 44 11.06 -3.57 -5.46
C CYS A 44 9.95 -4.30 -6.19
N PHE A 45 9.56 -5.49 -5.73
CA PHE A 45 8.56 -6.31 -6.39
C PHE A 45 7.25 -6.27 -5.62
N ASP A 46 6.14 -5.98 -6.31
CA ASP A 46 4.86 -6.51 -5.83
C ASP A 46 4.85 -8.06 -5.89
N ILE A 47 3.93 -8.68 -5.16
CA ILE A 47 3.81 -10.15 -5.10
C ILE A 47 2.65 -10.66 -5.95
N ASP A 48 1.44 -10.14 -5.72
CA ASP A 48 0.20 -10.71 -6.23
C ASP A 48 -0.12 -10.11 -7.59
N GLY A 49 0.00 -10.90 -8.66
CA GLY A 49 -0.06 -10.44 -10.04
C GLY A 49 1.32 -10.25 -10.67
N VAL A 50 2.41 -10.28 -9.89
CA VAL A 50 3.80 -10.12 -10.37
C VAL A 50 4.63 -11.38 -10.17
N LEU A 51 4.68 -11.91 -8.95
CA LEU A 51 5.43 -13.12 -8.62
C LEU A 51 4.51 -14.35 -8.53
N LYS A 52 3.25 -14.13 -8.16
CA LYS A 52 2.25 -15.16 -7.93
C LYS A 52 0.88 -14.76 -8.45
N GLN A 53 0.05 -15.75 -8.74
CA GLN A 53 -1.40 -15.61 -8.96
C GLN A 53 -2.11 -16.48 -7.94
N GLY A 54 -2.47 -15.87 -6.81
CA GLY A 54 -2.95 -16.56 -5.63
C GLY A 54 -1.94 -17.61 -5.11
N SER A 55 -2.30 -18.89 -5.16
CA SER A 55 -1.41 -19.98 -4.75
C SER A 55 -0.35 -20.36 -5.79
N HIS A 56 -0.52 -19.98 -7.06
CA HIS A 56 0.38 -20.36 -8.15
C HIS A 56 1.56 -19.41 -8.28
N VAL A 57 2.79 -19.91 -8.18
CA VAL A 57 4.02 -19.14 -8.42
C VAL A 57 4.32 -19.12 -9.92
N LEU A 58 4.55 -17.93 -10.49
CA LEU A 58 4.90 -17.83 -11.90
C LEU A 58 6.31 -18.41 -12.15
N PRO A 59 6.49 -19.30 -13.15
CA PRO A 59 7.81 -19.82 -13.50
C PRO A 59 8.84 -18.73 -13.78
N GLN A 60 8.40 -17.61 -14.36
CA GLN A 60 9.20 -16.43 -14.64
C GLN A 60 9.69 -15.73 -13.38
N ALA A 61 8.91 -15.73 -12.30
CA ALA A 61 9.32 -15.18 -11.01
C ALA A 61 10.52 -15.92 -10.43
N LYS A 62 10.51 -17.26 -10.48
CA LYS A 62 11.65 -18.09 -10.04
C LYS A 62 12.91 -17.75 -10.83
N LYS A 63 12.80 -17.68 -12.16
CA LYS A 63 13.93 -17.34 -13.03
C LYS A 63 14.46 -15.92 -12.76
N ALA A 64 13.56 -14.95 -12.66
CA ALA A 64 13.90 -13.55 -12.42
C ALA A 64 14.68 -13.38 -11.10
N LEU A 65 14.15 -13.94 -10.00
CA LEU A 65 14.82 -13.83 -8.71
C LEU A 65 16.10 -14.68 -8.63
N SER A 66 16.17 -15.81 -9.34
CA SER A 66 17.41 -16.59 -9.46
C SER A 66 18.52 -15.78 -10.12
N ILE A 67 18.21 -15.05 -11.20
CA ILE A 67 19.15 -14.11 -11.86
C ILE A 67 19.62 -13.04 -10.87
N LEU A 68 18.70 -12.39 -10.15
CA LEU A 68 19.06 -11.35 -9.18
C LEU A 68 19.89 -11.88 -8.01
N ASN A 69 19.75 -13.16 -7.67
CA ASN A 69 20.48 -13.83 -6.60
C ASN A 69 21.80 -14.48 -7.07
N GLY A 70 22.37 -14.01 -8.19
CA GLY A 70 23.70 -14.41 -8.64
C GLY A 70 23.75 -15.63 -9.56
N ASN A 71 22.63 -16.31 -9.82
CA ASN A 71 22.58 -17.39 -10.81
C ASN A 71 22.47 -16.82 -12.23
N ASN A 72 23.54 -16.15 -12.65
CA ASN A 72 23.67 -15.51 -13.94
C ASN A 72 25.12 -15.59 -14.47
N PRO A 73 25.38 -15.36 -15.77
CA PRO A 73 26.73 -15.50 -16.34
C PRO A 73 27.80 -14.66 -15.66
N SER A 74 27.42 -13.50 -15.09
CA SER A 74 28.34 -12.61 -14.38
C SER A 74 28.52 -12.92 -12.89
N GLN A 75 27.77 -13.90 -12.35
CA GLN A 75 27.72 -14.27 -10.93
C GLN A 75 27.45 -13.07 -9.99
N LYS A 76 26.79 -12.03 -10.50
CA LYS A 76 26.54 -10.78 -9.78
C LYS A 76 25.17 -10.80 -9.11
N CYS A 77 25.10 -10.48 -7.82
CA CYS A 77 23.83 -10.25 -7.14
C CYS A 77 23.34 -8.82 -7.36
N PHE A 78 22.02 -8.63 -7.26
CA PHE A 78 21.36 -7.33 -7.34
C PHE A 78 20.40 -7.16 -6.15
N PRO A 79 20.40 -5.99 -5.48
CA PRO A 79 19.58 -5.77 -4.31
C PRO A 79 18.09 -5.76 -4.66
N PHE A 80 17.29 -6.49 -3.88
CA PHE A 80 15.84 -6.44 -4.04
C PHE A 80 15.08 -6.61 -2.73
N ILE A 81 13.86 -6.08 -2.73
CA ILE A 81 12.84 -6.28 -1.70
C ILE A 81 11.50 -6.67 -2.34
N LEU A 82 10.61 -7.24 -1.54
CA LEU A 82 9.23 -7.52 -1.86
C LEU A 82 8.34 -6.55 -1.09
N CYS A 83 7.42 -5.86 -1.77
CA CYS A 83 6.50 -4.89 -1.18
C CYS A 83 5.06 -5.18 -1.62
N THR A 84 4.24 -5.69 -0.70
CA THR A 84 2.86 -6.11 -0.94
C THR A 84 1.88 -5.36 -0.04
N ASN A 85 0.69 -5.07 -0.57
CA ASN A 85 -0.44 -4.62 0.23
C ASN A 85 -1.20 -5.78 0.91
N GLY A 86 -0.82 -7.03 0.61
CA GLY A 86 -1.24 -8.22 1.36
C GLY A 86 -0.58 -8.31 2.74
N GLY A 87 -1.05 -9.22 3.58
CA GLY A 87 -0.59 -9.29 4.96
C GLY A 87 -1.18 -10.43 5.78
N GLY A 88 -1.27 -10.20 7.09
CA GLY A 88 -2.05 -10.99 8.03
C GLY A 88 -1.27 -12.08 8.76
N ILE A 89 0.03 -12.21 8.51
CA ILE A 89 0.93 -13.18 9.16
C ILE A 89 2.30 -12.53 9.41
N PRO A 90 3.10 -13.02 10.39
CA PRO A 90 4.44 -12.48 10.65
C PRO A 90 5.38 -12.58 9.44
N GLU A 91 6.25 -11.58 9.28
CA GLU A 91 7.19 -11.49 8.15
C GLU A 91 8.08 -12.72 8.07
N LEU A 92 8.59 -13.22 9.20
CA LEU A 92 9.45 -14.41 9.22
C LEU A 92 8.75 -15.63 8.59
N GLU A 93 7.50 -15.87 8.96
CA GLU A 93 6.72 -16.97 8.40
C GLU A 93 6.42 -16.75 6.92
N ARG A 94 6.07 -15.52 6.53
CA ARG A 94 5.83 -15.18 5.12
C ARG A 94 7.09 -15.36 4.28
N CYS A 95 8.24 -14.93 4.77
CA CYS A 95 9.54 -15.05 4.12
C CYS A 95 9.96 -16.51 3.94
N GLN A 96 9.75 -17.37 4.95
CA GLN A 96 10.02 -18.82 4.83
C GLN A 96 9.18 -19.45 3.72
N LYS A 97 7.87 -19.13 3.68
CA LYS A 97 6.97 -19.61 2.63
C LYS A 97 7.39 -19.13 1.24
N LEU A 98 7.66 -17.83 1.10
CA LEU A 98 8.09 -17.23 -0.16
C LEU A 98 9.43 -17.80 -0.61
N SER A 99 10.37 -18.06 0.30
CA SER A 99 11.67 -18.64 -0.03
C SER A 99 11.53 -20.02 -0.66
N HIS A 100 10.71 -20.88 -0.05
CA HIS A 100 10.40 -22.21 -0.58
C HIS A 100 9.69 -22.13 -1.93
N GLU A 101 8.69 -21.24 -2.04
CA GLU A 101 7.88 -21.05 -3.24
C GLU A 101 8.69 -20.51 -4.43
N LEU A 102 9.59 -19.55 -4.20
CA LEU A 102 10.37 -18.84 -5.23
C LEU A 102 11.72 -19.49 -5.53
N GLY A 103 12.22 -20.36 -4.65
CA GLY A 103 13.49 -21.06 -4.82
C GLY A 103 14.73 -20.20 -4.56
N VAL A 104 14.56 -19.06 -3.88
CA VAL A 104 15.65 -18.18 -3.44
C VAL A 104 15.43 -17.78 -1.98
N PRO A 105 16.49 -17.52 -1.19
CA PRO A 105 16.31 -17.03 0.17
C PRO A 105 15.70 -15.63 0.18
N ILE A 106 14.65 -15.44 0.99
CA ILE A 106 14.03 -14.15 1.29
C ILE A 106 14.14 -13.94 2.79
N ALA A 107 14.85 -12.89 3.20
CA ALA A 107 14.97 -12.52 4.61
C ALA A 107 13.85 -11.58 5.07
N PRO A 108 13.52 -11.50 6.38
CA PRO A 108 12.49 -10.59 6.90
C PRO A 108 12.74 -9.10 6.58
N ASP A 109 14.00 -8.69 6.47
CA ASP A 109 14.38 -7.32 6.08
C ASP A 109 14.26 -7.05 4.57
N GLN A 110 13.88 -8.07 3.78
CA GLN A 110 13.53 -7.94 2.37
C GLN A 110 12.03 -7.91 2.11
N LEU A 111 11.17 -7.92 3.14
CA LEU A 111 9.72 -7.98 2.98
C LEU A 111 9.04 -6.78 3.66
N VAL A 112 8.19 -6.10 2.89
CA VAL A 112 7.23 -5.11 3.37
C VAL A 112 5.83 -5.63 3.07
N GLN A 113 5.10 -5.99 4.12
CA GLN A 113 3.66 -6.25 4.08
C GLN A 113 2.90 -4.96 4.42
N SER A 114 1.58 -4.93 4.15
CA SER A 114 0.77 -3.74 4.42
C SER A 114 0.89 -3.24 5.87
N HIS A 115 0.93 -4.16 6.83
CA HIS A 115 1.04 -3.84 8.25
C HIS A 115 2.47 -3.54 8.74
N THR A 116 3.53 -3.83 7.97
CA THR A 116 4.92 -3.63 8.39
C THR A 116 5.21 -2.16 8.75
N ILE A 117 4.58 -1.23 8.04
CA ILE A 117 4.69 0.21 8.32
C ILE A 117 4.14 0.61 9.69
N PHE A 118 3.32 -0.20 10.35
CA PHE A 118 2.79 0.12 11.68
C PHE A 118 3.86 0.10 12.77
N ASN A 119 5.05 -0.47 12.52
CA ASN A 119 6.18 -0.38 13.43
C ASN A 119 6.54 1.07 13.79
N GLN A 120 6.27 2.03 12.90
CA GLN A 120 6.49 3.45 13.16
C GLN A 120 5.64 4.00 14.33
N PHE A 121 4.51 3.37 14.64
CA PHE A 121 3.60 3.78 15.71
C PHE A 121 3.93 3.13 17.06
N LEU A 122 4.91 2.21 17.09
CA LEU A 122 5.27 1.47 18.29
C LEU A 122 5.62 2.40 19.46
N SER A 123 6.40 3.45 19.22
CA SER A 123 6.79 4.41 20.28
C SER A 123 5.58 5.09 20.94
N SER A 124 4.48 5.26 20.21
CA SER A 124 3.28 5.95 20.69
C SER A 124 2.29 5.04 21.43
N TYR A 125 2.30 3.72 21.12
CA TYR A 125 1.31 2.77 21.64
C TYR A 125 1.89 1.49 22.26
N ARG A 126 3.20 1.37 22.44
CA ARG A 126 3.86 0.15 22.98
C ARG A 126 3.14 -0.43 24.20
N HIS A 127 2.78 0.43 25.15
CA HIS A 127 2.14 0.07 26.41
C HIS A 127 0.64 0.42 26.48
N LYS A 128 0.03 0.85 25.38
CA LYS A 128 -1.37 1.28 25.35
C LYS A 128 -2.28 0.19 24.77
N PRO A 129 -3.53 0.03 25.27
CA PRO A 129 -4.49 -0.87 24.65
C PRO A 129 -4.81 -0.45 23.22
N ILE A 130 -4.67 -1.38 22.28
CA ILE A 130 -5.07 -1.19 20.88
C ILE A 130 -6.05 -2.28 20.47
N LEU A 131 -7.02 -1.89 19.64
CA LEU A 131 -7.90 -2.84 18.96
C LEU A 131 -7.30 -3.16 17.59
N VAL A 132 -6.97 -4.42 17.36
CA VAL A 132 -6.48 -4.91 16.07
C VAL A 132 -7.62 -5.60 15.33
N LEU A 133 -7.95 -5.07 14.15
CA LEU A 133 -8.99 -5.61 13.28
C LEU A 133 -8.40 -6.28 12.05
N GLY A 134 -9.19 -7.19 11.48
CA GLY A 134 -8.84 -7.94 10.29
C GLY A 134 -7.87 -9.10 10.52
N GLY A 135 -7.69 -9.86 9.43
CA GLY A 135 -6.92 -11.10 9.45
C GLY A 135 -7.72 -12.26 10.02
N ARG A 136 -7.12 -13.45 9.97
CA ARG A 136 -7.76 -14.68 10.41
C ARG A 136 -7.33 -15.00 11.84
N SER A 137 -8.28 -15.23 12.74
CA SER A 137 -8.00 -15.65 14.12
C SER A 137 -7.04 -14.65 14.82
N GLU A 138 -6.11 -15.12 15.65
CA GLU A 138 -5.13 -14.31 16.41
C GLU A 138 -3.95 -13.78 15.55
N ARG A 139 -3.94 -14.03 14.25
CA ARG A 139 -2.72 -13.89 13.45
C ARG A 139 -2.22 -12.44 13.40
N CYS A 140 -3.13 -11.47 13.24
CA CYS A 140 -2.77 -10.05 13.32
C CYS A 140 -2.37 -9.61 14.73
N ARG A 141 -2.91 -10.22 15.80
CA ARG A 141 -2.37 -10.01 17.15
C ARG A 141 -0.91 -10.41 17.23
N LEU A 142 -0.56 -11.60 16.73
CA LEU A 142 0.82 -12.10 16.76
C LEU A 142 1.76 -11.19 15.97
N VAL A 143 1.31 -10.64 14.84
CA VAL A 143 2.07 -9.61 14.09
C VAL A 143 2.32 -8.38 14.95
N ALA A 144 1.27 -7.79 15.53
CA ALA A 144 1.41 -6.60 16.37
C ALA A 144 2.31 -6.86 17.60
N GLN A 145 2.15 -8.00 18.26
CA GLN A 145 3.00 -8.40 19.38
C GLN A 145 4.45 -8.63 18.94
N GLY A 146 4.67 -9.16 17.74
CA GLY A 146 5.98 -9.31 17.12
C GLY A 146 6.69 -7.97 16.88
N TYR A 147 5.95 -6.91 16.58
CA TYR A 147 6.50 -5.54 16.53
C TYR A 147 6.76 -4.96 17.92
N GLY A 148 6.14 -5.50 18.96
CA GLY A 148 6.35 -5.10 20.36
C GLY A 148 5.17 -4.36 21.01
N PHE A 149 4.00 -4.29 20.35
CA PHE A 149 2.78 -3.83 21.02
C PHE A 149 2.38 -4.82 22.12
N GLN A 150 2.14 -4.34 23.34
CA GLN A 150 1.95 -5.22 24.49
C GLN A 150 0.47 -5.52 24.79
N GLN A 151 -0.40 -4.50 24.68
CA GLN A 151 -1.82 -4.61 24.99
C GLN A 151 -2.64 -4.69 23.70
N VAL A 152 -2.68 -5.87 23.10
CA VAL A 152 -3.28 -6.11 21.77
C VAL A 152 -4.52 -6.98 21.89
N TYR A 153 -5.68 -6.37 21.64
CA TYR A 153 -6.97 -7.04 21.66
C TYR A 153 -7.54 -7.19 20.24
N ILE A 154 -8.31 -8.24 20.03
CA ILE A 154 -8.95 -8.57 18.75
C ILE A 154 -10.46 -8.78 18.97
N PRO A 155 -11.28 -8.76 17.89
CA PRO A 155 -12.72 -8.96 17.98
C PRO A 155 -13.15 -10.19 18.78
N GLN A 156 -12.42 -11.30 18.66
CA GLN A 156 -12.72 -12.54 19.36
C GLN A 156 -12.64 -12.40 20.89
N ASP A 157 -11.81 -11.49 21.42
CA ASP A 157 -11.73 -11.26 22.88
C ASP A 157 -13.00 -10.59 23.40
N ILE A 158 -13.46 -9.57 22.69
CA ILE A 158 -14.64 -8.78 23.07
C ILE A 158 -15.89 -9.64 22.92
N LEU A 159 -15.98 -10.42 21.84
CA LEU A 159 -17.09 -11.35 21.61
C LEU A 159 -17.10 -12.49 22.65
N LYS A 160 -15.94 -12.91 23.16
CA LYS A 160 -15.84 -13.88 24.26
C LYS A 160 -16.30 -13.28 25.59
N TRP A 161 -15.93 -12.02 25.85
CA TRP A 161 -16.33 -11.29 27.04
C TRP A 161 -17.84 -11.03 27.08
N ASN A 162 -18.42 -10.54 25.98
CA ASN A 162 -19.85 -10.36 25.86
C ASN A 162 -20.34 -10.63 24.42
N PRO A 163 -21.00 -11.78 24.17
CA PRO A 163 -21.53 -12.11 22.84
C PRO A 163 -22.60 -11.14 22.33
N SER A 164 -23.22 -10.33 23.18
CA SER A 164 -24.29 -9.41 22.78
C SER A 164 -23.79 -8.23 21.95
N VAL A 165 -22.48 -7.95 21.95
CA VAL A 165 -21.89 -6.88 21.12
C VAL A 165 -22.17 -7.10 19.64
N TRP A 166 -22.27 -8.37 19.21
CA TRP A 166 -22.61 -8.72 17.84
C TRP A 166 -23.21 -10.14 17.78
N PRO A 167 -24.54 -10.28 17.90
CA PRO A 167 -25.21 -11.58 18.09
C PRO A 167 -25.19 -12.47 16.83
N PHE A 168 -24.72 -11.95 15.70
CA PHE A 168 -24.67 -12.67 14.43
C PHE A 168 -23.42 -13.54 14.26
N SER A 169 -22.43 -13.38 15.15
CA SER A 169 -21.18 -14.12 15.08
C SER A 169 -21.00 -15.06 16.27
N LYS A 170 -20.42 -16.23 16.00
CA LYS A 170 -20.18 -17.26 17.01
C LYS A 170 -18.71 -17.64 16.98
N LEU A 171 -18.08 -17.61 18.15
CA LEU A 171 -16.73 -18.09 18.33
C LEU A 171 -16.69 -19.61 18.11
N THR A 172 -15.76 -20.05 17.26
CA THR A 172 -15.37 -21.46 17.17
C THR A 172 -14.64 -21.88 18.44
N ASP A 173 -14.48 -23.19 18.66
CA ASP A 173 -13.69 -23.70 19.80
C ASP A 173 -12.25 -23.19 19.75
N ARG A 174 -11.68 -23.06 18.54
CA ARG A 174 -10.36 -22.48 18.35
C ARG A 174 -10.32 -21.01 18.77
N ASP A 175 -11.32 -20.21 18.37
CA ASP A 175 -11.40 -18.80 18.76
C ASP A 175 -11.54 -18.63 20.28
N ARG A 176 -12.27 -19.54 20.96
CA ARG A 176 -12.41 -19.48 22.43
C ARG A 176 -11.09 -19.75 23.16
N GLN A 177 -10.25 -20.62 22.60
CA GLN A 177 -8.94 -20.96 23.14
C GLN A 177 -7.92 -19.81 22.98
N ILE A 178 -7.94 -19.11 21.85
CA ILE A 178 -6.99 -18.01 21.56
C ILE A 178 -7.44 -16.65 22.09
N ALA A 179 -8.75 -16.47 22.33
CA ALA A 179 -9.29 -15.23 22.85
C ALA A 179 -8.84 -15.02 24.30
N GLN A 180 -8.29 -13.83 24.57
CA GLN A 180 -7.87 -13.38 25.89
C GLN A 180 -9.10 -13.10 26.74
N THR A 181 -8.98 -13.38 28.04
CA THR A 181 -9.99 -12.98 29.03
C THR A 181 -9.60 -11.62 29.58
N ALA A 182 -10.47 -10.62 29.40
CA ALA A 182 -10.31 -9.30 29.98
C ALA A 182 -11.69 -8.69 30.27
N ASP A 183 -11.73 -7.69 31.15
CA ASP A 183 -12.92 -6.90 31.44
C ASP A 183 -12.92 -5.64 30.57
N PHE A 184 -13.64 -5.68 29.44
CA PHE A 184 -13.66 -4.58 28.48
C PHE A 184 -14.44 -3.35 28.95
N SER A 185 -15.11 -3.41 30.11
CA SER A 185 -15.64 -2.22 30.79
C SER A 185 -14.54 -1.36 31.45
N LYS A 186 -13.29 -1.87 31.52
CA LYS A 186 -12.14 -1.20 32.15
C LYS A 186 -10.99 -0.91 31.19
N ILE A 187 -11.11 -1.35 29.93
CA ILE A 187 -10.07 -1.14 28.92
C ILE A 187 -10.37 0.13 28.14
N SER A 188 -9.45 1.09 28.23
CA SER A 188 -9.46 2.31 27.44
C SER A 188 -8.63 2.12 26.17
N PHE A 189 -9.31 1.87 25.04
CA PHE A 189 -8.66 1.73 23.74
C PHE A 189 -8.08 3.07 23.27
N SER A 190 -6.79 3.06 22.93
CA SER A 190 -6.07 4.25 22.49
C SER A 190 -5.99 4.40 20.97
N ALA A 191 -6.23 3.33 20.21
CA ALA A 191 -6.21 3.34 18.75
C ALA A 191 -6.83 2.06 18.17
N ILE A 192 -7.26 2.13 16.91
CA ILE A 192 -7.69 0.99 16.10
C ILE A 192 -6.68 0.78 14.97
N PHE A 193 -6.14 -0.44 14.85
CA PHE A 193 -5.25 -0.85 13.77
C PHE A 193 -5.91 -1.92 12.92
N VAL A 194 -6.27 -1.58 11.69
CA VAL A 194 -6.79 -2.52 10.70
C VAL A 194 -5.61 -3.08 9.93
N MET A 195 -5.12 -4.25 10.35
CA MET A 195 -3.85 -4.81 9.86
C MET A 195 -4.01 -5.61 8.57
N HIS A 196 -5.23 -6.10 8.30
CA HIS A 196 -5.56 -6.89 7.12
C HIS A 196 -7.06 -6.77 6.81
N ASP A 197 -7.53 -7.35 5.71
CA ASP A 197 -8.96 -7.49 5.42
C ASP A 197 -9.72 -8.19 6.55
N SER A 198 -10.91 -7.66 6.83
CA SER A 198 -11.89 -8.24 7.76
C SER A 198 -12.53 -9.50 7.18
N PHE A 199 -12.62 -10.55 8.00
CA PHE A 199 -13.33 -11.79 7.68
C PHE A 199 -14.78 -11.78 8.20
N ASP A 200 -15.14 -10.77 8.99
CA ASP A 200 -16.48 -10.54 9.52
C ASP A 200 -16.71 -9.03 9.59
N TRP A 201 -17.14 -8.46 8.46
CA TRP A 201 -17.29 -7.02 8.33
C TRP A 201 -18.28 -6.45 9.33
N GLY A 202 -19.30 -7.22 9.72
CA GLY A 202 -20.30 -6.80 10.68
C GLY A 202 -19.70 -6.61 12.06
N LEU A 203 -19.03 -7.65 12.57
CA LEU A 203 -18.36 -7.61 13.87
C LEU A 203 -17.28 -6.51 13.92
N ASP A 204 -16.40 -6.46 12.92
CA ASP A 204 -15.29 -5.50 12.92
C ASP A 204 -15.80 -4.05 12.79
N THR A 205 -16.86 -3.82 12.00
CA THR A 205 -17.48 -2.48 11.88
C THR A 205 -18.15 -2.08 13.19
N GLN A 206 -18.93 -2.98 13.80
CA GLN A 206 -19.63 -2.70 15.06
C GLN A 206 -18.62 -2.32 16.15
N LEU A 207 -17.61 -3.15 16.38
CA LEU A 207 -16.59 -2.90 17.42
C LEU A 207 -15.79 -1.63 17.15
N ALA A 208 -15.45 -1.35 15.88
CA ALA A 208 -14.77 -0.11 15.53
C ALA A 208 -15.63 1.11 15.87
N VAL A 209 -16.90 1.10 15.49
CA VAL A 209 -17.83 2.20 15.76
C VAL A 209 -18.08 2.38 17.25
N ASP A 210 -18.28 1.29 18.00
CA ASP A 210 -18.48 1.34 19.46
C ASP A 210 -17.27 1.97 20.16
N VAL A 211 -16.04 1.58 19.78
CA VAL A 211 -14.83 2.22 20.30
C VAL A 211 -14.79 3.70 19.90
N LEU A 212 -14.99 4.03 18.61
CA LEU A 212 -14.91 5.41 18.12
C LEU A 212 -15.98 6.34 18.70
N THR A 213 -17.08 5.78 19.21
CA THR A 213 -18.20 6.51 19.82
C THR A 213 -18.26 6.33 21.33
N SER A 214 -17.23 5.72 21.93
CA SER A 214 -17.12 5.57 23.37
C SER A 214 -16.42 6.76 24.03
N LYS A 215 -16.63 6.91 25.33
CA LYS A 215 -15.93 7.83 26.21
C LYS A 215 -14.59 7.24 26.61
N ASP A 216 -13.53 8.00 26.38
CA ASP A 216 -12.15 7.63 26.67
C ASP A 216 -11.74 6.25 26.14
N GLY A 217 -12.37 5.74 25.07
CA GLY A 217 -12.07 4.43 24.48
C GLY A 217 -12.63 3.22 25.23
N ILE A 218 -13.49 3.43 26.23
CA ILE A 218 -14.13 2.35 27.00
C ILE A 218 -15.43 1.95 26.31
N ILE A 219 -15.45 0.79 25.65
CA ILE A 219 -16.52 0.37 24.72
C ILE A 219 -17.94 0.35 25.34
N THR A 220 -18.07 0.27 26.67
CA THR A 220 -19.35 0.27 27.39
C THR A 220 -19.94 1.66 27.63
N ASP A 221 -19.17 2.72 27.39
CA ASP A 221 -19.49 4.08 27.83
C ASP A 221 -19.76 4.96 26.60
N PRO A 222 -20.94 4.89 25.94
CA PRO A 222 -21.19 5.65 24.72
C PRO A 222 -21.23 7.16 24.99
N ILE A 223 -20.66 7.94 24.07
CA ILE A 223 -20.87 9.38 23.99
C ILE A 223 -22.11 9.64 23.14
N ASN A 224 -22.88 10.67 23.49
CA ASN A 224 -23.92 11.22 22.61
C ASN A 224 -23.28 11.86 21.36
N ALA A 225 -22.86 11.03 20.41
CA ALA A 225 -22.39 11.44 19.09
C ALA A 225 -23.61 11.74 18.18
N THR A 226 -24.38 12.76 18.53
CA THR A 226 -25.43 13.30 17.65
C THR A 226 -24.84 14.42 16.78
N THR A 227 -25.49 14.75 15.66
CA THR A 227 -25.03 15.72 14.65
C THR A 227 -24.68 17.12 15.18
N ASN A 228 -25.02 17.43 16.44
CA ASN A 228 -24.81 18.73 17.09
C ASN A 228 -23.78 18.68 18.23
N SER A 229 -23.12 17.55 18.50
CA SER A 229 -22.17 17.44 19.62
C SER A 229 -20.75 17.81 19.18
N THR A 230 -20.10 18.72 19.93
CA THR A 230 -18.72 19.15 19.66
C THR A 230 -17.67 18.25 20.32
N GLN A 231 -18.10 17.22 21.05
CA GLN A 231 -17.22 16.25 21.72
C GLN A 231 -16.91 15.09 20.78
N THR A 232 -15.94 15.27 19.90
CA THR A 232 -15.34 14.15 19.18
C THR A 232 -14.25 13.54 20.05
N ASN A 233 -14.49 12.36 20.62
CA ASN A 233 -13.42 11.59 21.22
C ASN A 233 -12.49 11.11 20.11
N HIS A 234 -11.26 11.61 20.07
CA HIS A 234 -10.38 11.37 18.93
C HIS A 234 -9.55 10.10 19.14
N ILE A 235 -10.17 8.95 18.86
CA ILE A 235 -9.46 7.66 18.77
C ILE A 235 -8.97 7.49 17.33
N PRO A 236 -7.65 7.44 17.07
CA PRO A 236 -7.13 7.29 15.73
C PRO A 236 -7.36 5.89 15.17
N VAL A 237 -7.67 5.85 13.87
CA VAL A 237 -7.77 4.62 13.09
C VAL A 237 -6.64 4.58 12.06
N TYR A 238 -5.96 3.45 12.00
CA TYR A 238 -4.87 3.18 11.06
C TYR A 238 -5.23 2.01 10.15
N PHE A 239 -5.35 2.27 8.86
CA PHE A 239 -5.53 1.25 7.83
C PHE A 239 -4.20 0.92 7.16
N SER A 240 -3.96 -0.37 6.89
CA SER A 240 -2.70 -0.85 6.33
C SER A 240 -2.68 -0.88 4.80
N ASN A 241 -3.85 -0.91 4.15
CA ASN A 241 -3.98 -1.13 2.71
C ASN A 241 -5.12 -0.27 2.11
N PRO A 242 -4.87 0.61 1.13
CA PRO A 242 -5.89 1.44 0.50
C PRO A 242 -6.62 0.75 -0.66
N ASP A 243 -6.17 -0.42 -1.12
CA ASP A 243 -6.66 -1.04 -2.35
C ASP A 243 -8.15 -1.39 -2.22
N PHE A 244 -8.96 -0.79 -3.10
CA PHE A 244 -10.39 -1.09 -3.20
C PHE A 244 -10.61 -2.47 -3.83
N LEU A 245 -9.78 -2.84 -4.81
CA LEU A 245 -9.82 -4.11 -5.52
C LEU A 245 -8.45 -4.78 -5.54
N TRP A 246 -8.44 -6.11 -5.53
CA TRP A 246 -7.24 -6.92 -5.73
C TRP A 246 -7.55 -8.15 -6.59
N GLY A 247 -6.50 -8.74 -7.18
CA GLY A 247 -6.60 -9.91 -8.05
C GLY A 247 -6.29 -11.23 -7.32
N ASN A 248 -7.08 -12.27 -7.58
CA ASN A 248 -6.82 -13.65 -7.14
C ASN A 248 -7.16 -14.64 -8.27
N GLU A 249 -7.28 -15.94 -7.96
CA GLU A 249 -7.61 -16.99 -8.95
C GLU A 249 -8.99 -16.83 -9.60
N TYR A 250 -9.85 -15.95 -9.08
CA TYR A 250 -11.17 -15.71 -9.66
C TYR A 250 -11.10 -14.80 -10.90
N SER A 251 -12.05 -14.98 -11.83
CA SER A 251 -12.06 -14.27 -13.11
C SER A 251 -12.33 -12.76 -13.02
N ARG A 252 -12.72 -12.26 -11.84
CA ARG A 252 -13.03 -10.84 -11.60
C ARG A 252 -12.34 -10.36 -10.32
N PRO A 253 -11.86 -9.10 -10.26
CA PRO A 253 -11.26 -8.54 -9.05
C PRO A 253 -12.19 -8.66 -7.83
N ARG A 254 -11.60 -8.87 -6.65
CA ARG A 254 -12.31 -8.98 -5.36
C ARG A 254 -12.14 -7.68 -4.56
N PHE A 255 -13.08 -7.38 -3.67
CA PHE A 255 -12.92 -6.27 -2.74
C PHE A 255 -11.74 -6.51 -1.79
N GLY A 256 -10.94 -5.46 -1.56
CA GLY A 256 -9.88 -5.43 -0.57
C GLY A 256 -10.20 -4.51 0.60
N GLN A 257 -9.17 -4.15 1.37
CA GLN A 257 -9.35 -3.40 2.62
C GLN A 257 -9.89 -2.00 2.37
N GLY A 258 -9.65 -1.40 1.19
CA GLY A 258 -10.25 -0.12 0.79
C GLY A 258 -11.78 -0.16 0.71
N ALA A 259 -12.38 -1.31 0.39
CA ALA A 259 -13.83 -1.46 0.42
C ALA A 259 -14.36 -1.52 1.86
N PHE A 260 -13.66 -2.22 2.77
CA PHE A 260 -13.97 -2.20 4.20
C PHE A 260 -13.81 -0.79 4.78
N GLN A 261 -12.75 -0.05 4.41
CA GLN A 261 -12.59 1.36 4.78
C GLN A 261 -13.81 2.20 4.38
N THR A 262 -14.28 2.00 3.14
CA THR A 262 -15.46 2.70 2.63
C THR A 262 -16.69 2.39 3.48
N ALA A 263 -16.93 1.11 3.78
CA ALA A 263 -18.06 0.68 4.62
C ALA A 263 -17.98 1.23 6.04
N LEU A 264 -16.82 1.17 6.70
CA LEU A 264 -16.62 1.68 8.05
C LEU A 264 -16.82 3.20 8.12
N ARG A 265 -16.24 3.95 7.18
CA ARG A 265 -16.43 5.42 7.11
C ARG A 265 -17.90 5.78 6.91
N ALA A 266 -18.60 5.09 6.01
CA ALA A 266 -20.01 5.36 5.73
C ALA A 266 -20.91 5.07 6.93
N ASN A 267 -20.69 3.96 7.65
CA ASN A 267 -21.46 3.65 8.86
C ASN A 267 -21.18 4.64 9.99
N TYR A 268 -19.90 5.00 10.21
CA TYR A 268 -19.53 6.01 11.20
C TYR A 268 -20.15 7.37 10.91
N GLU A 269 -20.06 7.85 9.67
CA GLU A 269 -20.61 9.16 9.27
C GLU A 269 -22.14 9.17 9.35
N ARG A 270 -22.80 8.07 8.95
CA ARG A 270 -24.25 7.94 9.07
C ARG A 270 -24.72 8.00 10.52
N LEU A 271 -23.96 7.39 11.45
CA LEU A 271 -24.30 7.35 12.87
C LEU A 271 -24.02 8.69 13.57
N THR A 272 -22.85 9.29 13.30
CA THR A 272 -22.35 10.45 14.06
C THR A 272 -22.65 11.79 13.40
N GLY A 273 -22.93 11.81 12.10
CA GLY A 273 -22.99 13.03 11.29
C GLY A 273 -21.62 13.62 10.91
N HIS A 274 -20.52 12.94 11.25
CA HIS A 274 -19.17 13.43 11.02
C HIS A 274 -18.33 12.44 10.19
N PRO A 275 -17.49 12.92 9.25
CA PRO A 275 -16.65 12.03 8.49
C PRO A 275 -15.57 11.41 9.38
N LEU A 276 -15.41 10.09 9.29
CA LEU A 276 -14.30 9.40 9.96
C LEU A 276 -12.99 9.83 9.31
N LYS A 277 -12.12 10.54 10.04
CA LYS A 277 -10.74 10.79 9.64
C LYS A 277 -9.88 9.63 10.11
N ALA A 278 -9.07 9.08 9.21
CA ALA A 278 -8.19 7.96 9.53
C ALA A 278 -6.92 8.04 8.70
N TRP A 279 -5.84 7.51 9.24
CA TRP A 279 -4.58 7.34 8.53
C TRP A 279 -4.64 6.06 7.70
N THR A 280 -4.14 6.13 6.47
CA THR A 280 -4.06 4.97 5.58
C THR A 280 -2.63 4.86 5.07
N GLY A 281 -2.03 3.69 5.26
CA GLY A 281 -0.76 3.31 4.67
C GLY A 281 -0.96 2.30 3.55
N GLY A 282 0.10 1.60 3.16
CA GLY A 282 0.14 0.73 1.98
C GLY A 282 0.50 1.51 0.71
N LYS A 283 0.85 0.82 -0.37
CA LYS A 283 1.02 1.45 -1.69
C LYS A 283 -0.32 2.07 -2.12
N PRO A 284 -0.37 3.28 -2.71
CA PRO A 284 0.73 4.11 -3.24
C PRO A 284 1.31 5.14 -2.25
N THR A 285 1.11 4.98 -0.94
CA THR A 285 1.44 6.04 0.03
C THR A 285 2.95 6.29 0.16
N ARG A 286 3.33 7.56 0.34
CA ARG A 286 4.73 7.95 0.55
C ARG A 286 5.35 7.25 1.76
N ALA A 287 4.58 6.99 2.81
CA ALA A 287 5.07 6.32 4.02
C ALA A 287 5.56 4.89 3.73
N THR A 288 4.81 4.13 2.92
CA THR A 288 5.22 2.78 2.50
C THR A 288 6.49 2.79 1.66
N TYR A 289 6.59 3.68 0.67
CA TYR A 289 7.79 3.78 -0.16
C TYR A 289 9.01 4.32 0.61
N ALA A 290 8.81 5.22 1.57
CA ALA A 290 9.89 5.69 2.44
C ALA A 290 10.47 4.53 3.29
N PHE A 291 9.60 3.68 3.83
CA PHE A 291 10.01 2.50 4.58
C PHE A 291 10.73 1.48 3.69
N ALA A 292 10.17 1.18 2.51
CA ALA A 292 10.77 0.30 1.52
C ALA A 292 12.17 0.79 1.08
N ASN A 293 12.32 2.10 0.88
CA ASN A 293 13.59 2.72 0.54
C ASN A 293 14.63 2.61 1.68
N GLN A 294 14.20 2.73 2.94
CA GLN A 294 15.10 2.53 4.09
C GLN A 294 15.60 1.08 4.17
N LEU A 295 14.74 0.08 3.91
CA LEU A 295 15.15 -1.31 3.84
C LEU A 295 16.14 -1.56 2.70
N LEU A 296 15.87 -1.03 1.51
CA LEU A 296 16.80 -1.14 0.37
C LEU A 296 18.15 -0.52 0.68
N LYS A 297 18.18 0.68 1.28
CA LYS A 297 19.43 1.32 1.72
C LYS A 297 20.20 0.45 2.70
N LYS A 298 19.50 -0.16 3.67
CA LYS A 298 20.11 -1.07 4.63
C LYS A 298 20.70 -2.31 3.95
N ILE A 299 19.94 -2.95 3.05
CA ILE A 299 20.41 -4.13 2.29
C ILE A 299 21.65 -3.79 1.47
N VAL A 300 21.66 -2.67 0.74
CA VAL A 300 22.83 -2.26 -0.04
C VAL A 300 24.02 -1.98 0.87
N HIS A 301 23.81 -1.29 2.00
CA HIS A 301 24.87 -1.04 2.95
C HIS A 301 25.47 -2.33 3.51
N ASP A 302 24.62 -3.25 3.98
CA ASP A 302 25.04 -4.46 4.69
C ASP A 302 25.59 -5.55 3.75
N GLN A 303 25.06 -5.68 2.53
CA GLN A 303 25.35 -6.79 1.61
C GLN A 303 26.16 -6.39 0.38
N PHE A 304 26.28 -5.10 0.07
CA PHE A 304 26.95 -4.59 -1.14
C PHE A 304 28.09 -3.63 -0.80
N ASN A 305 28.89 -3.98 0.22
CA ASN A 305 30.11 -3.27 0.62
C ASN A 305 29.90 -1.77 0.94
N GLY A 306 28.80 -1.43 1.61
CA GLY A 306 28.54 -0.05 2.01
C GLY A 306 28.25 0.91 0.84
N GLN A 307 27.90 0.39 -0.35
CA GLN A 307 27.57 1.22 -1.51
C GLN A 307 26.31 2.07 -1.27
N ASP A 308 26.19 3.15 -2.05
CA ASP A 308 24.96 3.92 -2.12
C ASP A 308 23.89 3.18 -2.92
N LEU A 309 22.62 3.43 -2.57
CA LEU A 309 21.48 2.88 -3.30
C LEU A 309 21.43 3.49 -4.72
N GLY A 310 21.56 2.63 -5.73
CA GLY A 310 21.41 2.98 -7.13
C GLY A 310 19.94 3.22 -7.55
N PRO A 311 19.66 3.31 -8.86
CA PRO A 311 18.31 3.46 -9.38
C PRO A 311 17.40 2.33 -8.90
N VAL A 312 16.19 2.68 -8.43
CA VAL A 312 15.22 1.71 -7.94
C VAL A 312 14.09 1.53 -8.96
N TYR A 313 13.76 0.28 -9.25
CA TYR A 313 12.65 -0.11 -10.13
C TYR A 313 11.57 -0.83 -9.34
N MET A 314 10.39 -0.22 -9.27
CA MET A 314 9.17 -0.90 -8.81
C MET A 314 8.61 -1.76 -9.94
N ILE A 315 8.47 -3.06 -9.72
CA ILE A 315 7.86 -4.01 -10.64
C ILE A 315 6.48 -4.37 -10.09
N GLY A 316 5.43 -3.93 -10.77
CA GLY A 316 4.04 -3.98 -10.29
C GLY A 316 3.05 -4.33 -11.38
N ASP A 317 1.84 -4.72 -11.01
CA ASP A 317 0.74 -5.04 -11.93
C ASP A 317 -0.42 -4.04 -11.83
N ASN A 318 -0.45 -3.18 -10.80
CA ASN A 318 -1.55 -2.28 -10.51
C ASN A 318 -1.14 -0.80 -10.72
N PRO A 319 -1.67 -0.10 -11.75
CA PRO A 319 -1.37 1.30 -12.01
C PRO A 319 -1.65 2.25 -10.84
N ALA A 320 -2.76 2.04 -10.11
CA ALA A 320 -3.21 2.92 -9.03
C ALA A 320 -2.50 2.65 -7.69
N SER A 321 -1.64 1.64 -7.63
CA SER A 321 -0.92 1.25 -6.41
C SER A 321 0.59 1.27 -6.64
N ASP A 322 1.11 0.36 -7.47
CA ASP A 322 2.55 0.20 -7.70
C ASP A 322 3.15 1.34 -8.51
N ILE A 323 2.50 1.67 -9.63
CA ILE A 323 3.03 2.64 -10.60
C ILE A 323 2.86 4.06 -10.06
N GLN A 324 1.66 4.39 -9.57
CA GLN A 324 1.43 5.66 -8.91
C GLN A 324 2.40 5.89 -7.74
N GLY A 325 2.59 4.88 -6.88
CA GLY A 325 3.45 5.00 -5.72
C GLY A 325 4.92 5.21 -6.08
N ALA A 326 5.44 4.43 -7.04
CA ALA A 326 6.80 4.57 -7.54
C ALA A 326 7.03 5.96 -8.15
N ASN A 327 6.15 6.39 -9.05
CA ASN A 327 6.24 7.70 -9.70
C ASN A 327 6.20 8.85 -8.68
N ASN A 328 5.29 8.80 -7.70
CA ASN A 328 5.17 9.81 -6.65
C ASN A 328 6.41 9.89 -5.75
N TYR A 329 7.10 8.76 -5.55
CA TYR A 329 8.30 8.70 -4.72
C TYR A 329 9.57 9.08 -5.50
N GLY A 330 9.53 9.02 -6.84
CA GLY A 330 10.67 9.29 -7.73
C GLY A 330 11.45 8.03 -8.13
N TRP A 331 10.84 6.85 -8.01
CA TRP A 331 11.38 5.60 -8.54
C TRP A 331 10.93 5.38 -9.99
N SER A 332 11.71 4.60 -10.72
CA SER A 332 11.28 4.04 -12.00
C SER A 332 10.26 2.92 -11.76
N SER A 333 9.35 2.70 -12.71
CA SER A 333 8.29 1.70 -12.56
C SER A 333 8.13 0.87 -13.82
N VAL A 334 8.10 -0.46 -13.69
CA VAL A 334 7.80 -1.39 -14.78
C VAL A 334 6.48 -2.09 -14.50
N LEU A 335 5.50 -1.87 -15.37
CA LEU A 335 4.18 -2.46 -15.27
C LEU A 335 4.13 -3.79 -16.01
N VAL A 336 3.72 -4.87 -15.33
CA VAL A 336 3.58 -6.20 -15.92
C VAL A 336 2.11 -6.52 -16.27
N LYS A 337 1.89 -7.42 -17.23
CA LYS A 337 0.55 -7.78 -17.73
C LYS A 337 -0.05 -9.03 -17.06
N THR A 338 0.66 -9.58 -16.07
CA THR A 338 0.28 -10.82 -15.37
C THR A 338 -0.77 -10.61 -14.28
N GLY A 339 -1.20 -9.38 -13.99
CA GLY A 339 -2.14 -9.06 -12.92
C GLY A 339 -3.29 -8.13 -13.33
N VAL A 340 -3.59 -7.12 -12.50
CA VAL A 340 -4.70 -6.16 -12.65
C VAL A 340 -4.68 -5.46 -14.01
N PHE A 341 -3.52 -4.99 -14.44
CA PHE A 341 -3.38 -4.34 -15.74
C PHE A 341 -3.50 -5.35 -16.89
N LYS A 342 -4.41 -5.05 -17.83
CA LYS A 342 -4.66 -5.84 -19.05
C LYS A 342 -4.39 -5.08 -20.35
N GLY A 343 -3.84 -3.86 -20.26
CA GLY A 343 -3.59 -3.00 -21.41
C GLY A 343 -2.41 -3.46 -22.28
N GLY A 344 -2.36 -2.93 -23.51
CA GLY A 344 -1.33 -3.25 -24.49
C GLY A 344 -0.11 -2.34 -24.39
N LYS A 345 -0.32 -1.06 -24.04
CA LYS A 345 0.68 0.02 -24.08
C LYS A 345 0.70 0.85 -22.77
N PRO A 346 1.78 1.60 -22.47
CA PRO A 346 1.88 2.42 -21.26
C PRO A 346 0.73 3.42 -21.07
N GLU A 347 0.19 3.97 -22.17
CA GLU A 347 -0.87 5.00 -22.13
C GLU A 347 -2.23 4.43 -21.74
N ASP A 348 -2.39 3.10 -21.76
CA ASP A 348 -3.62 2.43 -21.33
C ASP A 348 -3.74 2.42 -19.79
N ALA A 349 -2.68 2.76 -19.07
CA ALA A 349 -2.66 2.78 -17.61
C ALA A 349 -3.08 4.15 -17.06
N ALA A 350 -3.83 4.15 -15.95
CA ALA A 350 -4.23 5.38 -15.25
C ALA A 350 -3.02 6.22 -14.76
N HIS A 351 -1.86 5.57 -14.61
CA HIS A 351 -0.58 6.19 -14.33
C HIS A 351 0.46 5.62 -15.28
N VAL A 352 1.16 6.48 -16.01
CA VAL A 352 2.11 6.08 -17.06
C VAL A 352 3.37 5.47 -16.41
N PRO A 353 3.70 4.20 -16.69
CA PRO A 353 4.92 3.58 -16.19
C PRO A 353 6.14 3.95 -17.05
N THR A 354 7.36 3.79 -16.51
CA THR A 354 8.60 3.87 -17.28
C THR A 354 8.64 2.85 -18.43
N ALA A 355 8.15 1.64 -18.18
CA ALA A 355 8.03 0.60 -19.19
C ALA A 355 6.86 -0.35 -18.89
N VAL A 356 6.40 -1.04 -19.93
CA VAL A 356 5.45 -2.16 -19.83
C VAL A 356 6.14 -3.42 -20.33
N GLN A 357 6.01 -4.52 -19.60
CA GLN A 357 6.58 -5.83 -19.97
C GLN A 357 5.53 -6.93 -19.81
N SER A 358 5.74 -8.08 -20.46
CA SER A 358 4.73 -9.15 -20.43
C SER A 358 4.64 -9.78 -19.05
N ASP A 359 5.80 -10.03 -18.41
CA ASP A 359 5.92 -10.62 -17.09
C ASP A 359 7.17 -10.12 -16.33
N VAL A 360 7.35 -10.62 -15.11
CA VAL A 360 8.45 -10.22 -14.21
C VAL A 360 9.85 -10.57 -14.73
N LEU A 361 10.00 -11.63 -15.53
CA LEU A 361 11.31 -12.00 -16.09
C LEU A 361 11.70 -11.01 -17.17
N GLU A 362 10.78 -10.68 -18.09
CA GLU A 362 11.03 -9.64 -19.09
C GLU A 362 11.30 -8.27 -18.45
N ALA A 363 10.61 -7.95 -17.34
CA ALA A 363 10.85 -6.75 -16.55
C ALA A 363 12.28 -6.68 -16.00
N VAL A 364 12.75 -7.72 -15.32
CA VAL A 364 14.12 -7.77 -14.80
C VAL A 364 15.14 -7.69 -15.92
N GLN A 365 14.96 -8.45 -16.99
CA GLN A 365 15.88 -8.44 -18.12
C GLN A 365 15.93 -7.07 -18.81
N TRP A 366 14.78 -6.39 -18.94
CA TRP A 366 14.72 -5.05 -19.49
C TRP A 366 15.51 -4.06 -18.62
N VAL A 367 15.29 -4.05 -17.30
CA VAL A 367 16.03 -3.17 -16.37
C VAL A 367 17.53 -3.41 -16.46
N LEU A 368 17.96 -4.68 -16.41
CA LEU A 368 19.38 -5.02 -16.50
C LEU A 368 20.00 -4.55 -17.82
N ARG A 369 19.29 -4.64 -18.96
CA ARG A 369 19.78 -4.07 -20.22
C ARG A 369 19.88 -2.54 -20.20
N GLN A 370 18.87 -1.84 -19.67
CA GLN A 370 18.87 -0.38 -19.59
C GLN A 370 20.05 0.14 -18.75
N GLU A 371 20.31 -0.52 -17.62
CA GLU A 371 21.35 -0.14 -16.67
C GLU A 371 22.74 -0.70 -17.04
N GLY A 372 22.90 -1.28 -18.24
CA GLY A 372 24.20 -1.74 -18.74
C GLY A 372 24.71 -3.05 -18.12
N HIS A 373 23.82 -3.83 -17.50
CA HIS A 373 24.07 -5.16 -16.94
C HIS A 373 23.56 -6.31 -17.84
N GLY A 374 23.55 -6.10 -19.17
CA GLY A 374 23.15 -7.13 -20.13
C GLY A 374 24.05 -8.37 -20.16
N ASN A 375 25.25 -8.29 -19.60
CA ASN A 375 26.16 -9.42 -19.40
C ASN A 375 25.70 -10.40 -18.30
N ALA A 376 24.71 -10.01 -17.49
CA ALA A 376 24.07 -10.87 -16.50
C ALA A 376 22.87 -11.65 -17.07
N LEU A 377 22.64 -11.65 -18.38
CA LEU A 377 21.48 -12.27 -19.03
C LEU A 377 21.82 -13.51 -19.85
#